data_AF-A0A7X9EFX8-F1
#
_entry.id   AF-A0A7X9EFX8-F1
#
_cell.length_a   1.000
_cell.length_b   1.000
_cell.length_c   1.000
_cell.angle_alpha   90.00
_cell.angle_beta   90.00
_cell.angle_gamma   90.00
#
_symmetry.space_group_name_H-M   'P 1'
#
loop_
_entity.id
_entity.type
_entity.pdbx_description
1 polymer ?
#
loop_
_entity_poly.entity_id
_entity_poly.type
_entity_poly.pdbx_seq_one_letter_code
_entity_poly.pdbx_strand_id
1 'polypeptide(L)'
;ATLIEAADAAVKSAEVKLLEIRIAMALGGKAFAILTGSVAAVKSAVDTGKDLLGEKGMLTNWAVIPSPKKELVSELLEGRVL
;
A
#
# COMPACT_ATOMS: atom_id res chain seq x y z
N ALA A 1 6.35 1.97 -12.59
CA ALA A 1 6.93 0.62 -12.56
C ALA A 1 7.22 0.18 -11.13
N THR A 2 8.07 0.90 -10.40
CA THR A 2 8.59 0.50 -9.08
C THR A 2 7.55 0.19 -8.01
N LEU A 3 6.43 0.93 -7.99
CA LEU A 3 5.34 0.65 -7.04
C LEU A 3 4.68 -0.71 -7.28
N ILE A 4 4.53 -1.13 -8.54
CA ILE A 4 3.88 -2.41 -8.86
C ILE A 4 4.78 -3.57 -8.40
N GLU A 5 6.09 -3.45 -8.58
CA GLU A 5 7.06 -4.42 -8.06
C GLU A 5 7.04 -4.49 -6.53
N ALA A 6 6.96 -3.33 -5.86
CA ALA A 6 6.84 -3.28 -4.41
C ALA A 6 5.53 -3.89 -3.92
N ALA A 7 4.42 -3.66 -4.62
CA ALA A 7 3.12 -4.25 -4.29
C ALA A 7 3.14 -5.77 -4.48
N ASP A 8 3.76 -6.28 -5.55
CA ASP A 8 3.95 -7.71 -5.81
C ASP A 8 4.80 -8.38 -4.72
N ALA A 9 5.91 -7.75 -4.33
CA ALA A 9 6.75 -8.23 -3.24
C ALA A 9 5.99 -8.23 -1.89
N ALA A 10 5.22 -7.17 -1.61
CA ALA A 10 4.43 -7.04 -0.39
C ALA A 10 3.39 -8.17 -0.26
N VAL A 11 2.59 -8.43 -1.31
CA VAL A 11 1.57 -9.50 -1.27
C VAL A 11 2.15 -10.90 -1.23
N LYS A 12 3.39 -11.11 -1.72
CA LYS A 12 4.09 -12.40 -1.64
C LYS A 12 4.71 -12.66 -0.26
N SER A 13 5.01 -11.60 0.50
CA SER A 13 5.69 -11.71 1.79
C SER A 13 4.76 -12.03 2.96
N ALA A 14 3.46 -11.75 2.84
CA ALA A 14 2.49 -11.98 3.90
C ALA A 14 1.07 -12.16 3.36
N GLU A 15 0.19 -12.74 4.16
CA GLU A 15 -1.22 -12.93 3.83
C GLU A 15 -1.99 -11.60 3.91
N VAL A 16 -1.92 -10.82 2.84
CA VAL A 16 -2.60 -9.53 2.68
C VAL A 16 -3.37 -9.48 1.36
N LYS A 17 -4.44 -8.69 1.33
CA LYS A 17 -5.21 -8.40 0.12
C LYS A 17 -4.82 -7.04 -0.41
N LEU A 18 -4.38 -6.99 -1.66
CA LEU A 18 -4.20 -5.74 -2.39
C LEU A 18 -5.57 -5.18 -2.79
N LEU A 19 -5.86 -3.96 -2.34
CA LEU A 19 -7.14 -3.30 -2.56
C LEU A 19 -7.09 -2.38 -3.77
N GLU A 20 -6.05 -1.56 -3.86
CA GLU A 20 -5.94 -0.57 -4.91
C GLU A 20 -4.47 -0.22 -5.16
N ILE A 21 -4.13 0.03 -6.43
CA ILE A 21 -2.91 0.72 -6.84
C ILE A 21 -3.37 1.97 -7.58
N ARG A 22 -3.04 3.15 -7.05
CA ARG A 22 -3.40 4.42 -7.67
C ARG A 22 -2.18 5.09 -8.27
N ILE A 23 -2.21 5.23 -9.59
CA ILE A 23 -1.20 5.92 -10.41
C ILE A 23 -1.88 7.18 -10.96
N ALA A 24 -2.06 8.20 -10.14
CA ALA A 24 -2.84 9.36 -10.57
C ALA A 24 -2.02 10.28 -11.49
N MET A 25 -2.70 10.81 -12.51
CA MET A 25 -2.27 12.02 -13.20
C MET A 25 -2.28 13.19 -12.19
N ALA A 26 -1.27 14.07 -12.25
CA ALA A 26 -1.04 15.17 -11.30
C ALA A 26 -0.53 14.78 -9.88
N LEU A 27 -0.12 13.53 -9.64
CA LEU A 27 0.66 13.17 -8.43
C LEU A 27 2.17 13.48 -8.55
N GLY A 28 2.60 14.17 -9.62
CA GLY A 28 4.02 14.50 -9.83
C GLY A 28 4.91 13.26 -9.96
N GLY A 29 4.41 12.18 -10.57
CA GLY A 29 5.12 10.91 -10.70
C GLY A 29 5.04 9.99 -9.48
N LYS A 30 4.29 10.38 -8.44
CA LYS A 30 4.02 9.52 -7.28
C LYS A 30 2.86 8.58 -7.55
N ALA A 31 2.88 7.45 -6.85
CA ALA A 31 1.81 6.48 -6.83
C ALA A 31 1.79 5.84 -5.44
N PHE A 32 0.65 5.29 -5.03
CA PHE A 32 0.53 4.55 -3.78
C PHE A 32 -0.31 3.29 -3.96
N ALA A 33 -0.10 2.33 -3.07
CA ALA A 33 -0.86 1.09 -3.01
C ALA A 33 -1.51 0.95 -1.63
N ILE A 34 -2.68 0.35 -1.59
CA ILE A 34 -3.43 0.08 -0.35
C ILE A 34 -3.54 -1.43 -0.17
N LEU A 35 -3.13 -1.90 1.00
CA LEU A 35 -3.16 -3.30 1.41
C LEU A 35 -4.03 -3.44 2.66
N THR A 36 -4.70 -4.58 2.82
CA THR A 36 -5.44 -4.91 4.04
C THR A 36 -5.17 -6.35 4.49
N GLY A 37 -5.37 -6.62 5.78
CA GLY A 37 -5.12 -7.91 6.40
C GLY A 37 -5.00 -7.78 7.91
N SER A 38 -4.45 -8.81 8.56
CA SER A 38 -4.10 -8.71 9.98
C SER A 38 -2.99 -7.68 10.17
N VAL A 39 -2.94 -7.00 11.33
CA VAL A 39 -1.94 -5.96 11.61
C VAL A 39 -0.51 -6.51 11.47
N ALA A 40 -0.29 -7.78 11.86
CA ALA A 40 1.01 -8.43 11.71
C ALA A 40 1.36 -8.68 10.24
N ALA A 41 0.42 -9.20 9.45
CA ALA A 41 0.63 -9.44 8.02
C ALA A 41 0.87 -8.13 7.26
N VAL A 42 0.08 -7.09 7.53
CA VAL A 42 0.24 -5.77 6.90
C VAL A 42 1.59 -5.14 7.23
N LYS A 43 2.07 -5.24 8.48
CA LYS A 43 3.41 -4.75 8.84
C LYS A 43 4.51 -5.47 8.04
N SER A 44 4.47 -6.79 8.01
CA SER A 44 5.44 -7.61 7.25
C SER A 44 5.43 -7.28 5.75
N ALA A 45 4.24 -7.12 5.17
CA ALA A 45 4.07 -6.73 3.78
C ALA A 45 4.63 -5.33 3.48
N VAL A 46 4.32 -4.36 4.34
CA VAL A 46 4.78 -2.98 4.20
C VAL A 46 6.29 -2.90 4.36
N ASP A 47 6.90 -3.61 5.31
CA ASP A 47 8.35 -3.61 5.49
C ASP A 47 9.08 -4.15 4.25
N THR A 48 8.62 -5.28 3.68
CA THR A 48 9.19 -5.82 2.43
C THR A 48 9.10 -4.83 1.27
N GLY A 49 7.93 -4.20 1.08
CA GLY A 49 7.74 -3.20 0.03
C GLY A 49 8.57 -1.94 0.25
N LYS A 50 8.72 -1.51 1.51
CA LYS A 50 9.47 -0.33 1.93
C LYS A 50 10.97 -0.51 1.68
N ASP A 51 11.51 -1.69 1.97
CA ASP A 51 12.92 -2.00 1.72
C ASP A 51 13.23 -1.96 0.22
N LEU A 52 12.40 -2.59 -0.61
CA LEU A 52 12.54 -2.56 -2.08
C LEU A 52 12.45 -1.13 -2.64
N LEU A 53 11.49 -0.33 -2.16
CA LEU A 53 11.35 1.07 -2.58
C LEU A 53 12.49 1.96 -2.06
N GLY A 54 13.02 1.65 -0.87
CA GLY A 54 14.14 2.35 -0.24
C GLY A 54 15.43 2.15 -1.02
N GLU A 55 15.74 0.91 -1.41
CA GLU A 55 16.91 0.57 -2.24
C GLU A 55 16.91 1.34 -3.58
N LYS A 56 15.72 1.56 -4.14
CA LYS A 56 15.55 2.28 -5.41
C LYS A 56 15.42 3.80 -5.24
N GLY A 57 15.44 4.32 -4.01
CA GLY A 57 15.28 5.74 -3.72
C GLY A 57 13.90 6.32 -4.07
N MET A 58 12.88 5.46 -4.23
CA MET A 58 11.54 5.85 -4.68
C MET A 58 10.52 5.90 -3.53
N LEU A 59 10.93 5.52 -2.32
CA LEU A 59 10.08 5.60 -1.14
C LEU A 59 9.84 7.05 -0.72
N THR A 60 8.60 7.50 -0.79
CA THR A 60 8.23 8.85 -0.32
C THR A 60 7.61 8.81 1.08
N ASN A 61 6.64 7.92 1.31
CA ASN A 61 5.94 7.78 2.58
C ASN A 61 5.32 6.39 2.72
N TRP A 62 5.03 5.97 3.95
CA TRP A 62 4.34 4.73 4.27
C TRP A 62 3.57 4.91 5.58
N ALA A 63 2.47 4.16 5.75
CA ALA A 63 1.73 4.14 6.99
C ALA A 63 1.03 2.78 7.17
N VAL A 64 0.98 2.32 8.42
CA VAL A 64 0.12 1.20 8.83
C VAL A 64 -0.91 1.77 9.79
N ILE A 65 -2.19 1.59 9.49
CA ILE A 65 -3.30 2.13 10.27
C ILE A 65 -4.08 0.94 10.86
N PRO A 66 -3.85 0.56 12.13
CA PRO A 66 -4.65 -0.47 12.79
C PRO A 66 -6.08 0.05 13.01
N SER A 67 -7.08 -0.77 12.65
CA SER A 67 -8.50 -0.47 12.87
C SER A 67 -8.93 0.93 12.36
N PRO A 68 -8.77 1.23 11.06
CA PRO A 68 -9.17 2.52 10.51
C PRO A 68 -10.67 2.74 10.67
N LYS A 69 -11.08 3.99 10.91
CA LYS A 69 -12.50 4.37 10.93
C LYS A 69 -13.13 4.09 9.57
N LYS A 70 -14.40 3.70 9.55
CA LYS A 70 -15.12 3.34 8.31
C LYS A 70 -15.16 4.48 7.31
N GLU A 71 -15.29 5.71 7.81
CA GLU A 71 -15.27 6.93 7.00
C GLU A 71 -13.93 7.06 6.25
N LEU A 72 -12.81 6.80 6.92
CA LEU A 72 -11.49 6.85 6.28
C LEU A 72 -11.37 5.81 5.16
N VAL A 73 -11.83 4.58 5.39
CA VAL A 73 -11.78 3.52 4.38
C VAL A 73 -12.65 3.88 3.17
N SER A 74 -13.85 4.42 3.42
CA SER A 74 -14.75 4.86 2.35
C SER A 74 -14.15 5.97 1.52
N GLU A 75 -13.55 6.99 2.14
CA GLU A 75 -12.90 8.09 1.42
C GLU A 75 -11.67 7.59 0.63
N LEU A 76 -10.84 6.75 1.25
CA LEU A 76 -9.61 6.25 0.62
C LEU A 76 -9.89 5.39 -0.62
N LEU A 77 -10.96 4.58 -0.57
CA LEU A 77 -11.39 3.67 -1.64
C LEU A 77 -12.48 4.29 -2.54
N GLU A 78 -12.80 5.58 -2.38
CA GLU A 78 -13.82 6.29 -3.17
C GLU A 78 -15.20 5.58 -3.15
N GLY A 79 -15.58 5.06 -1.98
CA GLY A 79 -16.85 4.34 -1.79
C GLY A 79 -16.87 2.91 -2.32
N ARG A 80 -15.75 2.39 -2.84
CA ARG A 80 -15.63 0.96 -3.23
C ARG A 80 -15.50 0.11 -1.95
N VAL A 81 -16.59 -0.55 -1.59
CA VAL A 81 -16.70 -1.35 -0.35
C VAL A 81 -15.89 -2.65 -0.47
N LEU A 82 -15.28 -3.07 0.65
CA LEU A 82 -14.43 -4.26 0.81
C LEU A 82 -15.13 -5.61 0.62
#